data_AF-A0A432Z414-F1
#
_entry.id   AF-A0A432Z414-F1
#
_cell.length_a   1.000
_cell.length_b   1.000
_cell.length_c   1.000
_cell.angle_alpha   90.00
_cell.angle_beta   90.00
_cell.angle_gamma   90.00
#
_symmetry.space_group_name_H-M   'P 1'
#
loop_
_entity.id
_entity.type
_entity.pdbx_description
1 polymer ?
#
loop_
_entity_poly.entity_id
_entity_poly.type
_entity_poly.pdbx_seq_one_letter_code
_entity_poly.pdbx_strand_id
1 'polypeptide(L)' 'MLGGTPPKGFTWHHEQGAGVMRLVPRSQHTPGSNNWNALHPDGKGGWAIWVKNETD' A
#
# COMPACT_ATOMS: atom_id res chain seq x y z
N MET A 1 1.35 -13.91 -4.07
CA MET A 1 2.01 -12.60 -3.89
C MET A 1 3.49 -12.81 -3.61
N LEU A 2 4.37 -12.37 -4.51
CA LEU A 2 5.82 -12.33 -4.30
C LEU A 2 6.16 -11.11 -3.43
N GLY A 3 5.82 -11.16 -2.15
CA GLY A 3 6.17 -10.12 -1.18
C GLY A 3 6.93 -10.77 -0.04
N GLY A 4 8.25 -10.92 -0.19
CA GLY A 4 9.10 -11.42 0.89
C GLY A 4 8.94 -10.57 2.16
N THR A 5 9.32 -11.12 3.32
CA THR A 5 9.25 -10.39 4.59
C THR A 5 10.00 -9.05 4.47
N PRO A 6 9.32 -7.90 4.70
CA PRO A 6 9.98 -6.61 4.57
C PRO A 6 11.03 -6.41 5.67
N PRO A 7 12.09 -5.61 5.44
CA PRO A 7 13.06 -5.25 6.46
C PRO A 7 12.39 -4.61 7.69
N LYS A 8 13.05 -4.69 8.84
CA LYS A 8 12.54 -4.10 10.10
C LYS A 8 12.24 -2.61 9.90
N GLY A 9 11.04 -2.20 10.29
CA GLY A 9 10.58 -0.82 10.15
C GLY A 9 9.94 -0.48 8.81
N PHE A 10 9.85 -1.42 7.88
CA PHE A 10 9.20 -1.24 6.58
C PHE A 10 7.98 -2.14 6.42
N THR A 11 7.15 -1.82 5.43
CA THR A 11 6.03 -2.64 5.00
C THR A 11 5.82 -2.48 3.50
N TRP A 12 5.21 -3.50 2.89
CA TRP A 12 4.76 -3.39 1.50
C TRP A 12 3.46 -2.61 1.44
N HIS A 13 3.42 -1.65 0.53
CA HIS A 13 2.25 -0.83 0.21
C HIS A 13 1.82 -1.14 -1.24
N HIS A 14 0.53 -1.32 -1.44
CA HIS A 14 -0.05 -1.46 -2.77
C HIS A 14 -0.20 -0.05 -3.37
N GLU A 15 0.58 0.26 -4.40
CA GLU A 15 0.51 1.54 -5.12
C GLU A 15 -0.77 1.62 -5.97
N GLN A 16 -1.10 2.80 -6.51
CA GLN A 16 -2.31 2.96 -7.32
C GLN A 16 -2.30 2.09 -8.60
N GLY A 17 -1.13 1.89 -9.22
CA GLY A 17 -0.98 1.03 -10.39
C GLY A 17 -1.09 -0.46 -10.05
N ALA A 18 -1.93 -1.21 -10.77
CA ALA A 18 -2.16 -2.64 -10.55
C ALA A 18 -0.86 -3.45 -10.52
N GLY A 19 -0.74 -4.33 -9.52
CA GLY A 19 0.42 -5.22 -9.34
C GLY A 19 1.70 -4.53 -8.84
N VAL A 20 1.70 -3.22 -8.60
CA VAL A 20 2.89 -2.46 -8.17
C VAL A 20 2.99 -2.40 -6.65
N MET A 21 3.93 -3.14 -6.09
CA MET A 21 4.24 -3.07 -4.66
C MET A 21 5.40 -2.10 -4.41
N ARG A 22 5.23 -1.19 -3.44
CA ARG A 22 6.29 -0.29 -2.98
C ARG A 22 6.62 -0.55 -1.53
N LEU A 23 7.91 -0.56 -1.22
CA LEU A 23 8.38 -0.61 0.17
C LEU A 23 8.30 0.79 0.79
N VAL A 24 7.61 0.93 1.92
CA VAL A 24 7.47 2.20 2.64
C VAL A 24 7.79 2.02 4.14
N PRO A 25 8.31 3.05 4.83
CA PRO A 25 8.44 3.03 6.28
C PRO A 25 7.09 2.77 6.95
N ARG A 26 7.08 1.88 7.95
CA ARG A 26 5.86 1.50 8.67
C ARG A 26 5.21 2.70 9.36
N SER A 27 6.01 3.66 9.84
CA SER A 27 5.50 4.90 10.45
C SER A 27 4.71 5.78 9.48
N GLN A 28 5.04 5.74 8.18
CA GLN A 28 4.30 6.45 7.13
C GLN A 28 3.05 5.68 6.71
N HIS A 29 3.05 4.34 6.84
CA HIS A 29 1.93 3.46 6.54
C HIS A 29 1.05 3.18 7.79
N THR A 30 0.93 4.17 8.69
CA THR A 30 0.08 4.11 9.88
C THR A 30 -1.10 5.06 9.73
N PRO A 31 -2.35 4.62 10.00
CA PRO A 31 -3.51 5.50 10.04
C PRO A 31 -3.28 6.71 10.95
N GLY A 32 -3.56 7.92 10.45
CA GLY A 32 -3.34 9.17 11.18
C GLY A 32 -1.92 9.76 11.04
N SER A 33 -1.00 9.09 10.37
CA SER A 33 0.28 9.72 9.99
C SER A 33 0.07 10.81 8.93
N ASN A 34 0.99 11.78 8.87
CA ASN A 34 0.97 12.84 7.84
C ASN A 34 1.04 12.30 6.40
N ASN A 35 1.54 11.08 6.24
CA ASN A 35 1.68 10.41 4.94
C ASN A 35 0.46 9.55 4.60
N TRP A 36 -0.49 9.36 5.51
CA TRP A 36 -1.62 8.46 5.31
C TRP A 36 -2.43 8.84 4.07
N ASN A 37 -2.78 10.11 3.91
CA ASN A 37 -3.57 10.59 2.76
C ASN A 37 -2.77 10.55 1.44
N ALA A 38 -1.43 10.61 1.49
CA ALA A 38 -0.60 10.48 0.31
C ALA A 38 -0.52 9.03 -0.18
N LEU A 39 -0.49 8.07 0.74
CA LEU A 39 -0.47 6.63 0.43
C LEU A 39 -1.88 6.06 0.21
N HIS A 40 -2.89 6.62 0.89
CA HIS A 40 -4.28 6.18 0.82
C HIS A 40 -5.22 7.38 0.58
N PRO A 41 -5.19 7.97 -0.62
CA PRO A 41 -6.16 9.00 -0.98
C PRO A 41 -7.59 8.44 -0.81
N ASP A 42 -8.48 9.25 -0.24
CA ASP A 42 -9.85 8.86 0.13
C ASP A 42 -9.94 7.62 1.05
N GLY A 43 -8.86 7.33 1.79
CA GLY A 43 -8.75 6.17 2.67
C GLY A 43 -8.54 4.85 1.93
N LYS A 44 -8.27 4.86 0.62
CA LYS A 44 -8.10 3.68 -0.22
C LYS A 44 -6.66 3.57 -0.72
N GLY A 45 -6.05 2.40 -0.52
CA GLY A 45 -4.77 2.04 -1.16
C GLY A 45 -4.97 1.24 -2.43
N GLY A 46 -3.87 0.90 -3.11
CA GLY A 46 -3.87 0.09 -4.33
C GLY A 46 -4.65 -1.21 -4.22
N TRP A 47 -4.61 -1.90 -3.09
CA TRP A 47 -5.35 -3.14 -2.87
C TRP A 47 -6.85 -3.00 -3.15
N ALA A 48 -7.47 -1.91 -2.69
CA ALA A 48 -8.89 -1.64 -2.90
C ALA A 48 -9.23 -1.35 -4.37
N ILE A 49 -8.24 -0.91 -5.16
CA ILE A 49 -8.35 -0.64 -6.59
C ILE A 49 -8.15 -1.94 -7.38
N TRP A 50 -7.10 -2.70 -7.06
CA TRP A 50 -6.69 -3.85 -7.86
C TRP A 50 -7.66 -5.03 -7.71
N VAL A 51 -8.11 -5.33 -6.49
CA VAL A 51 -9.03 -6.45 -6.26
C VAL A 51 -10.34 -6.27 -7.02
N LYS A 52 -10.80 -5.02 -7.19
CA LYS A 52 -11.99 -4.73 -8.00
C LYS A 52 -11.77 -5.07 -9.47
N ASN A 53 -10.56 -4.89 -9.99
CA ASN A 53 -10.23 -5.05 -11.40
C ASN A 53 -9.68 -6.44 -11.76
N GLU A 54 -9.31 -7.27 -10.78
CA GLU A 54 -8.82 -8.64 -10.97
C GLU A 54 -9.92 -9.71 -10.85
N THR A 55 -11.15 -9.32 -10.48
CA THR A 55 -12.31 -10.23 -10.35
C THR A 55 -13.37 -10.08 -11.45
N ASP A 56 -13.09 -9.27 -12.47
CA ASP A 56 -13.90 -9.11 -13.70
C ASP A 56 -13.26 -9.86 -14.87
#